data_AF-K1RCC6-F1
#
_entry.id   AF-K1RCC6-F1
#
_cell.length_a   1.000
_cell.length_b   1.000
_cell.length_c   1.000
_cell.angle_alpha   90.00
_cell.angle_beta   90.00
_cell.angle_gamma   90.00
#
_symmetry.space_group_name_H-M   'P 1'
#
loop_
_entity.id
_entity.type
_entity.pdbx_description
1 polymer ?
#
loop_
_entity_poly.entity_id
_entity_poly.type
_entity_poly.pdbx_seq_one_letter_code
_entity_poly.pdbx_strand_id
1 'polypeptide(L)' 'MAQMIEFRCLKGKVLLSTMELHKSQQYPEVRALQASIYTYLSGENFEPAEEITEEELSMLVRG' A
#
# COMPACT_ATOMS: atom_id res chain seq x y z
N MET A 1 -6.02 -8.92 12.02
CA MET A 1 -6.38 -8.19 10.79
C MET A 1 -5.15 -7.46 10.31
N ALA A 2 -4.66 -7.75 9.10
CA ALA A 2 -3.58 -6.99 8.50
C ALA A 2 -4.13 -5.62 8.06
N GLN A 3 -3.46 -4.52 8.41
CA GLN A 3 -3.84 -3.16 8.01
C GLN A 3 -3.19 -2.72 6.70
N MET A 4 -2.17 -3.47 6.27
CA MET A 4 -1.38 -3.26 5.07
C MET A 4 -0.97 -4.61 4.50
N ILE A 5 -0.97 -4.74 3.17
CA ILE A 5 -0.49 -5.90 2.45
C ILE A 5 0.24 -5.46 1.18
N GLU A 6 1.29 -6.18 0.80
CA GLU A 6 2.16 -5.85 -0.32
C GLU A 6 2.23 -6.99 -1.34
N PHE A 7 2.27 -6.64 -2.62
CA PHE A 7 2.35 -7.59 -3.73
C PHE A 7 3.16 -7.02 -4.89
N ARG A 8 3.73 -7.91 -5.70
CA ARG A 8 4.08 -7.59 -7.09
C ARG A 8 2.87 -7.82 -8.00
N CYS A 9 2.68 -6.95 -8.97
CA CYS A 9 1.65 -7.09 -10.00
C CYS A 9 2.28 -6.68 -11.34
N LEU A 10 2.40 -7.64 -12.27
CA LEU A 10 3.12 -7.46 -13.53
C LEU A 10 4.56 -6.97 -13.28
N LYS A 11 4.92 -5.78 -13.79
CA LYS A 11 6.23 -5.14 -13.57
C LYS A 11 6.22 -4.12 -12.43
N GLY A 12 5.08 -3.96 -11.75
CA GLY A 12 4.87 -3.00 -10.68
C GLY A 12 4.85 -3.64 -9.30
N LYS A 13 4.93 -2.79 -8.28
CA LYS A 13 4.79 -3.16 -6.87
C LYS A 13 3.58 -2.41 -6.30
N VAL A 14 2.78 -3.08 -5.50
CA VAL A 14 1.50 -2.58 -4.98
C VAL A 14 1.48 -2.74 -3.48
N LEU A 15 1.00 -1.72 -2.78
CA LEU A 15 0.71 -1.75 -1.35
C LEU A 15 -0.74 -1.33 -1.15
N LEU A 16 -1.55 -2.22 -0.59
CA LEU A 16 -2.94 -1.96 -0.23
C LEU A 16 -3.02 -1.70 1.27
N SER A 17 -3.82 -0.69 1.66
CA SER A 17 -4.03 -0.34 3.06
C SER A 17 -5.49 -0.01 3.33
N THR A 18 -6.01 -0.55 4.43
CA THR A 18 -7.37 -0.24 4.93
C THR A 18 -7.40 0.95 5.89
N MET A 19 -6.27 1.65 6.06
CA MET A 19 -6.13 2.71 7.08
C MET A 19 -6.75 4.05 6.69
N GLU A 20 -7.21 4.21 5.43
CA GLU A 20 -7.85 5.43 4.92
C GLU A 20 -7.09 6.74 5.26
N LEU A 21 -5.75 6.70 5.28
CA LEU A 21 -4.90 7.81 5.76
C LEU A 21 -5.21 9.16 5.08
N HIS A 22 -5.67 9.13 3.82
CA HIS A 22 -6.07 10.30 3.06
C HIS A 22 -7.28 11.05 3.66
N LYS A 23 -8.16 10.38 4.41
CA LYS A 23 -9.33 11.00 5.08
C LYS A 23 -8.99 11.64 6.43
N SER A 24 -7.84 11.29 6.99
CA SER A 24 -7.45 11.66 8.37
C SER A 24 -6.25 12.60 8.41
N GLN A 25 -6.00 13.33 7.32
CA GLN A 25 -4.84 14.22 7.14
C GLN A 25 -4.80 15.38 8.14
N GLN A 26 -5.86 15.66 8.89
CA GLN A 26 -5.85 16.65 9.98
C GLN A 26 -4.88 16.26 11.11
N TYR A 27 -4.66 14.96 11.35
CA TYR A 27 -3.80 14.50 12.44
C TYR A 27 -2.33 14.44 12.00
N PRO A 28 -1.41 15.06 12.76
CA PRO A 28 0.01 15.06 12.42
C PRO A 28 0.62 13.65 12.37
N GLU A 29 0.17 12.74 13.23
CA GLU A 29 0.64 11.35 13.27
C GLU A 29 0.27 10.59 11.99
N VAL A 30 -0.91 10.86 11.42
CA VAL A 30 -1.35 10.27 10.15
C VAL A 30 -0.47 10.73 9.00
N ARG A 31 -0.14 12.03 8.96
CA ARG A 31 0.77 12.58 7.94
C ARG A 31 2.18 12.01 8.09
N ALA A 32 2.68 11.89 9.32
CA ALA A 32 3.98 11.29 9.60
C ALA A 32 4.02 9.82 9.15
N LEU A 33 2.97 9.04 9.46
CA LEU A 33 2.87 7.65 9.02
C LEU A 33 2.83 7.53 7.50
N GLN A 34 2.01 8.36 6.83
CA GLN A 34 1.92 8.36 5.37
C GLN A 34 3.26 8.70 4.72
N ALA A 35 4.01 9.68 5.25
CA ALA A 35 5.34 10.02 4.77
C ALA A 35 6.34 8.85 4.94
N SER A 36 6.28 8.14 6.07
CA SER A 36 7.10 6.93 6.29
C SER A 36 6.74 5.82 5.31
N ILE A 37 5.45 5.61 5.02
CA ILE A 37 5.00 4.62 4.02
C ILE A 37 5.52 4.99 2.63
N TYR A 38 5.40 6.25 2.21
CA TYR A 38 5.95 6.66 0.90
C TYR A 38 7.47 6.53 0.82
N THR A 39 8.17 6.78 1.92
CA THR A 39 9.62 6.57 2.02
C THR A 39 9.97 5.08 1.89
N TYR A 40 9.19 4.20 2.51
CA TYR A 40 9.35 2.75 2.33
C TYR A 40 9.11 2.33 0.88
N LEU A 41 8.02 2.79 0.25
CA LEU A 41 7.66 2.45 -1.13
C LEU A 41 8.67 2.93 -2.18
N SER A 42 9.40 4.03 -1.91
CA SER A 42 10.44 4.55 -2.79
C SER A 42 11.82 3.93 -2.54
N GLY A 43 11.99 3.18 -1.45
CA GLY A 43 13.23 2.55 -1.09
C GLY A 43 13.49 1.25 -1.84
N GLU A 44 14.77 0.87 -1.95
CA GLU A 44 15.19 -0.41 -2.55
C GLU A 44 14.70 -1.63 -1.74
N ASN A 45 14.39 -1.41 -0.45
CA ASN A 45 13.89 -2.43 0.47
C ASN A 45 12.44 -2.87 0.20
N PHE A 46 11.66 -2.09 -0.56
CA PHE A 46 10.31 -2.51 -0.93
C PHE A 46 10.39 -3.54 -2.05
N GLU A 47 10.52 -4.82 -1.69
CA GLU A 47 10.56 -5.96 -2.62
C GLU A 47 9.54 -7.02 -2.17
N PRO A 48 8.25 -6.85 -2.52
CA PRO A 48 7.19 -7.75 -2.10
C PRO A 48 7.45 -9.17 -2.61
N ALA A 49 7.42 -10.18 -1.73
CA ALA A 49 7.68 -11.56 -2.12
C ALA A 49 6.51 -12.20 -2.87
N GLU A 50 5.28 -11.83 -2.53
CA GLU A 50 4.05 -12.37 -3.07
C GLU A 50 3.66 -11.66 -4.38
N GLU A 51 3.05 -12.40 -5.30
CA GLU A 51 2.55 -11.89 -6.57
C GLU A 51 1.02 -11.99 -6.60
N ILE A 52 0.37 -10.95 -7.14
CA ILE A 52 -1.07 -10.89 -7.36
C ILE A 52 -1.34 -10.67 -8.85
N THR A 53 -2.37 -11.30 -9.38
CA THR A 53 -2.80 -11.08 -10.77
C THR A 53 -3.52 -9.73 -10.91
N GLU A 54 -3.55 -9.20 -12.14
CA GLU A 54 -4.31 -7.97 -12.43
C GLU A 54 -5.81 -8.16 -12.16
N GLU A 55 -6.34 -9.36 -12.46
CA GLU A 55 -7.72 -9.73 -12.18
C GLU A 55 -8.05 -9.70 -10.68
N GLU A 56 -7.21 -10.33 -9.85
CA GLU A 56 -7.36 -10.33 -8.39
C GLU A 56 -7.24 -8.93 -7.82
N LEU A 57 -6.26 -8.13 -8.28
CA LEU A 57 -6.10 -6.75 -7.86
C LEU A 57 -7.33 -5.91 -8.22
N SER A 58 -7.88 -6.10 -9.43
CA SER A 58 -9.10 -5.42 -9.88
C SER A 58 -10.30 -5.77 -8.99
N MET A 59 -10.43 -7.02 -8.52
CA MET A 59 -11.48 -7.38 -7.58
C MET A 59 -11.35 -6.70 -6.21
N LEU A 60 -10.12 -6.42 -5.76
CA LEU A 60 -9.86 -5.77 -4.47
C LEU A 60 -10.16 -4.26 -4.47
N VAL A 61 -10.03 -3.59 -5.62
CA VAL A 61 -10.19 -2.13 -5.72
C VAL A 61 -11.57 -1.68 -6.22
N ARG A 62 -12.37 -2.58 -6.81
CA ARG A 62 -13.72 -2.28 -7.33
C ARG A 62 -14.84 -2.38 -6.28
N GLY A 63 -14.50 -2.20 -5.01
CA GLY A 63 -15.48 -2.09 -3.91
C GLY A 63 -16.40 -0.89 -4.05
#